data_AF-A0A8T4VGB9-F1
#
_entry.id   AF-A0A8T4VGB9-F1
#
_cell.length_a   1.000
_cell.length_b   1.000
_cell.length_c   1.000
_cell.angle_alpha   90.00
_cell.angle_beta   90.00
_cell.angle_gamma   90.00
#
_symmetry.space_group_name_H-M   'P 1'
#
loop_
_entity.id
_entity.type
_entity.pdbx_description
1 polymer ?
#
loop_
_entity_poly.entity_id
_entity_poly.type
_entity_poly.pdbx_seq_one_letter_code
_entity_poly.pdbx_strand_id
1 'polypeptide(L)' 'MNIEQYVHNNTLAILAKPNAPKTELLGYDESRKAVKIAIAAPPDKNKANEALLKFLTRV' A
#
# COMPACT_ATOMS: atom_id res chain seq x y z
N MET A 1 -9.70 -1.48 10.36
CA MET A 1 -8.99 -2.72 9.98
C MET A 1 -7.77 -2.83 10.86
N ASN A 2 -7.62 -3.91 11.64
CA ASN A 2 -6.39 -4.14 12.39
C ASN A 2 -5.31 -4.62 11.40
N ILE A 3 -4.23 -3.85 11.26
CA ILE A 3 -3.13 -4.13 10.32
C ILE A 3 -2.07 -5.06 10.91
N GLU A 4 -2.00 -5.17 12.23
CA GLU A 4 -0.99 -5.97 12.95
C GLU A 4 -1.07 -7.45 12.59
N GLN A 5 -2.27 -7.97 12.33
CA GLN A 5 -2.48 -9.36 11.90
C GLN A 5 -1.81 -9.69 10.55
N TYR A 6 -1.45 -8.69 9.75
CA TYR A 6 -0.78 -8.84 8.45
C TYR A 6 0.71 -8.49 8.51
N VAL A 7 1.22 -8.08 9.67
CA VAL A 7 2.64 -7.83 9.89
C VAL A 7 3.31 -9.15 10.27
N HIS A 8 4.27 -9.59 9.47
CA HIS A 8 5.06 -10.80 9.72
C HIS A 8 6.53 -10.42 9.84
N ASN A 9 7.18 -10.81 10.94
CA ASN A 9 8.59 -10.50 11.19
C ASN A 9 8.91 -8.99 11.06
N ASN A 10 8.03 -8.12 11.55
CA ASN A 10 8.14 -6.66 11.43
C ASN A 10 8.16 -6.14 9.97
N THR A 11 7.66 -6.94 9.03
CA THR A 11 7.49 -6.57 7.62
C THR A 11 6.03 -6.65 7.22
N LEU A 12 5.61 -5.76 6.33
CA LEU A 12 4.28 -5.75 5.74
C LEU A 12 4.40 -5.84 4.23
N ALA A 13 3.81 -6.88 3.63
CA ALA A 13 3.73 -7.01 2.19
C ALA A 13 2.61 -6.13 1.63
N ILE A 14 2.91 -5.35 0.58
CA ILE A 14 1.97 -4.39 -0.02
C ILE A 14 1.85 -4.64 -1.51
N LEU A 15 0.60 -4.69 -1.99
CA LEU A 15 0.27 -4.67 -3.40
C LEU A 15 -0.17 -3.26 -3.78
N ALA A 16 0.78 -2.46 -4.26
CA ALA A 16 0.54 -1.10 -4.74
C ALA A 16 -0.12 -1.11 -6.13
N LYS A 17 -1.22 -0.38 -6.27
CA LYS A 17 -1.96 -0.18 -7.53
C LYS A 17 -1.92 1.30 -7.91
N PRO A 18 -0.92 1.73 -8.71
CA PRO A 18 -0.77 3.12 -9.12
C PRO A 18 -1.80 3.54 -10.17
N ASN A 19 -1.88 4.84 -10.47
CA ASN A 19 -2.90 5.46 -11.34
C ASN A 19 -4.35 5.30 -10.85
N ALA A 20 -4.55 5.16 -9.55
CA ALA A 20 -5.89 5.17 -8.97
C ALA A 20 -6.48 6.61 -8.96
N PRO A 21 -7.81 6.78 -8.90
CA PRO A 21 -8.41 8.11 -8.76
C PRO A 21 -8.06 8.79 -7.43
N LYS A 22 -7.78 8.01 -6.38
CA LYS A 22 -7.35 8.50 -5.07
C LYS A 22 -6.46 7.47 -4.38
N THR A 23 -5.64 7.91 -3.42
CA THR A 23 -4.80 7.02 -2.60
C THR A 23 -5.62 6.47 -1.44
N GLU A 24 -5.82 5.16 -1.37
CA GLU A 24 -6.63 4.53 -0.33
C GLU A 24 -6.27 3.05 -0.10
N LEU A 25 -6.56 2.55 1.10
CA LEU A 25 -6.43 1.14 1.41
C LEU A 25 -7.65 0.37 0.88
N LEU A 26 -7.42 -0.60 0.01
CA LEU A 26 -8.48 -1.37 -0.66
C LEU A 26 -8.85 -2.66 0.08
N GLY A 27 -7.95 -3.19 0.92
CA GLY A 27 -8.17 -4.43 1.68
C GLY A 27 -6.95 -5.34 1.67
N TYR A 28 -7.15 -6.64 1.91
CA TYR A 28 -6.10 -7.66 1.93
C TYR A 28 -6.27 -8.66 0.78
N ASP A 29 -5.15 -9.09 0.20
CA ASP A 29 -5.09 -10.21 -0.74
C ASP A 29 -4.65 -11.47 0.01
N GLU A 30 -5.56 -12.40 0.26
CA GLU A 30 -5.22 -13.65 0.96
C GLU A 30 -4.28 -14.53 0.13
N SER A 31 -4.47 -14.58 -1.20
CA SER A 31 -3.65 -15.39 -2.10
C SER A 31 -2.20 -14.89 -2.16
N ARG A 32 -1.99 -13.57 -2.14
CA ARG A 32 -0.66 -12.95 -2.18
C ARG A 32 -0.11 -12.58 -0.81
N LYS A 33 -0.90 -12.80 0.25
CA LYS A 33 -0.61 -12.37 1.62
C LYS A 33 -0.16 -10.92 1.73
N ALA A 34 -0.87 -10.00 1.05
CA ALA A 34 -0.44 -8.61 0.91
C ALA A 34 -1.60 -7.61 1.03
N VAL A 35 -1.34 -6.45 1.63
CA VAL A 35 -2.32 -5.36 1.73
C VAL A 35 -2.41 -4.63 0.39
N LYS A 36 -3.62 -4.51 -0.15
CA LYS A 36 -3.89 -3.79 -1.41
C LYS A 36 -4.03 -2.30 -1.12
N ILE A 37 -3.21 -1.50 -1.79
CA ILE A 37 -3.25 -0.04 -1.66
C ILE A 37 -3.35 0.57 -3.05
N ALA A 38 -4.41 1.34 -3.28
CA ALA A 38 -4.54 2.22 -4.42
C ALA A 38 -3.67 3.45 -4.20
N ILE A 39 -2.91 3.85 -5.21
CA ILE A 39 -2.01 5.01 -5.19
C ILE A 39 -2.45 5.94 -6.32
N ALA A 40 -2.80 7.19 -5.98
CA ALA A 40 -3.18 8.18 -6.98
C ALA A 40 -2.01 8.60 -7.88
N ALA A 41 -0.80 8.59 -7.32
CA ALA A 41 0.40 8.95 -8.05
C ALA A 41 0.71 7.93 -9.16
N PRO A 42 1.25 8.40 -10.31
CA PRO A 42 1.62 7.53 -11.41
C PRO A 42 2.87 6.69 -11.09
N PRO A 43 3.06 5.54 -11.75
CA PRO A 43 4.26 4.71 -11.64
C PRO A 43 5.41 5.30 -12.50
N ASP A 44 5.64 6.61 -12.35
CA ASP A 44 6.66 7.36 -13.08
C ASP A 44 7.70 7.89 -12.11
N LYS A 45 8.99 7.68 -12.41
CA LYS A 45 10.13 8.26 -11.68
C LYS A 45 9.96 8.23 -10.14
N ASN A 46 9.61 7.07 -9.59
CA ASN A 46 9.46 6.83 -8.14
C ASN A 46 8.27 7.53 -7.44
N LYS A 47 7.43 8.30 -8.15
CA LYS A 47 6.32 9.07 -7.56
C LYS A 47 5.33 8.19 -6.79
N ALA A 48 4.98 7.03 -7.33
CA ALA A 48 4.09 6.08 -6.64
C ALA A 48 4.68 5.55 -5.33
N ASN A 49 5.99 5.29 -5.27
CA ASN A 49 6.65 4.79 -4.07
C ASN A 49 6.73 5.88 -2.99
N GLU A 50 7.05 7.12 -3.37
CA GLU A 50 7.06 8.24 -2.45
C GLU A 50 5.66 8.53 -1.88
N ALA A 51 4.63 8.46 -2.73
CA ALA A 51 3.24 8.60 -2.30
C ALA A 51 2.81 7.46 -1.35
N LEU A 52 3.23 6.23 -1.64
CA LEU A 52 2.99 5.07 -0.77
C LEU A 52 3.67 5.25 0.59
N LEU A 53 4.95 5.62 0.62
CA LEU A 53 5.67 5.87 1.86
C LEU A 53 4.98 6.97 2.68
N LYS A 54 4.66 8.11 2.05
CA LYS A 54 3.92 9.21 2.71
C LYS A 54 2.57 8.76 3.27
N PHE A 55 1.88 7.85 2.60
CA PHE A 55 0.61 7.29 3.07
C PHE A 55 0.79 6.39 4.29
N LEU A 56 1.87 5.60 4.33
CA LEU A 56 2.16 4.66 5.43
C LEU A 56 2.81 5.33 6.65
N THR A 57 3.64 6.37 6.44
CA THR A 57 4.37 7.06 7.51
C THR A 57 3.58 8.23 8.12
N ARG A 58 2.32 8.43 7.73
CA ARG A 58 1.48 9.47 8.32
C ARG A 58 1.04 8.98 9.70
N VAL A 59 1.95 9.12 10.67
CA VAL A 59 1.73 8.88 12.11
C VAL A 59 1.10 10.12 12.74
#